data_AF-A0A1B8UWK7-F1
#
_entry.id   AF-A0A1B8UWK7-F1
#
_cell.length_a   1.000
_cell.length_b   1.000
_cell.length_c   1.000
_cell.angle_alpha   90.00
_cell.angle_beta   90.00
_cell.angle_gamma   90.00
#
_symmetry.space_group_name_H-M   'P 1'
#
loop_
_entity.id
_entity.type
_entity.pdbx_description
1 polymer ?
#
loop_
_entity_poly.entity_id
_entity_poly.type
_entity_poly.pdbx_seq_one_letter_code
_entity_poly.pdbx_strand_id
1 'polypeptide(L)'
;MDINEIKKPNQAGLCKVEISDKALGITFPMWVMYPTGTAEHAVQLGSYSIELAKDAEVLEGTFPLVLISHGTGSTPFAYRMLAQHLARHGFIVGMPEHPYNNRNDNSWEGTVQNLTNRPRHIRMAIDWFFENERFAGKVNPNDVSIIGHSLGGYTALAAAGGEPTSFPHESSDGQPRHIEVIPDSRIQSLVLLAPASVWFQSEEALRMVDIPILMLDAEKDPYTPAFHAQIIVNGVADRNKVQYRTVQNAGHFSFLSPFPPSMSSPSFLPSQDPPGFDRIQFHKELCAEITSFLKR
;
A
#
# COMPACT_ATOMS: atom_id res chain seq x y z
N MET A 1 -34.94 25.97 -9.90
CA MET A 1 -33.61 25.70 -9.31
C MET A 1 -33.54 24.20 -9.16
N ASP A 2 -32.64 23.60 -9.93
CA ASP A 2 -32.70 22.17 -10.26
C ASP A 2 -32.56 21.26 -9.06
N ILE A 3 -33.36 20.21 -9.16
CA ILE A 3 -33.58 19.12 -8.24
C ILE A 3 -32.42 18.15 -8.47
N ASN A 4 -31.56 17.96 -7.47
CA ASN A 4 -30.63 16.82 -7.35
C ASN A 4 -30.03 16.31 -8.68
N GLU A 5 -29.01 16.99 -9.22
CA GLU A 5 -28.06 16.29 -10.08
C GLU A 5 -27.42 15.18 -9.22
N ILE A 6 -27.85 13.94 -9.44
CA ILE A 6 -27.13 12.76 -8.95
C ILE A 6 -25.77 12.81 -9.63
N LYS A 7 -24.77 13.37 -8.93
CA LYS A 7 -23.40 13.45 -9.41
C LYS A 7 -22.97 12.01 -9.72
N LYS A 8 -22.78 11.70 -11.01
CA LYS A 8 -22.35 10.37 -11.42
C LYS A 8 -21.06 10.02 -10.66
N PRO A 9 -20.93 8.78 -10.14
CA PRO A 9 -19.70 8.38 -9.49
C PRO A 9 -18.53 8.52 -10.47
N ASN A 10 -17.38 8.99 -9.97
CA ASN A 10 -16.18 9.12 -10.78
C ASN A 10 -15.85 7.74 -11.39
N GLN A 11 -15.28 7.76 -12.59
CA GLN A 11 -14.67 6.59 -13.20
C GLN A 11 -13.21 6.51 -12.76
N ALA A 12 -12.60 5.33 -12.86
CA ALA A 12 -11.18 5.09 -12.58
C ALA A 12 -10.37 5.07 -13.88
N GLY A 13 -9.49 6.06 -14.02
CA GLY A 13 -8.44 6.07 -15.03
C GLY A 13 -7.27 5.18 -14.63
N LEU A 14 -6.45 4.79 -15.61
CA LEU A 14 -5.23 4.02 -15.40
C LEU A 14 -4.12 4.57 -16.27
N CYS A 15 -2.92 4.74 -15.72
CA CYS A 15 -1.70 4.84 -16.52
C CYS A 15 -0.54 4.08 -15.87
N LYS A 16 0.50 3.82 -16.66
CA LYS A 16 1.77 3.30 -16.18
C LYS A 16 2.82 4.40 -16.33
N VAL A 17 3.62 4.59 -15.29
CA VAL A 17 4.73 5.54 -15.29
C VAL A 17 5.99 4.86 -14.79
N GLU A 18 7.12 5.50 -14.99
CA GLU A 18 8.43 4.99 -14.59
C GLU A 18 9.09 6.00 -13.63
N ILE A 19 9.68 5.48 -12.56
CA ILE A 19 10.44 6.25 -11.57
C ILE A 19 11.91 5.87 -11.71
N SER A 20 12.78 6.87 -11.88
CA SER A 20 14.22 6.66 -12.04
C SER A 20 14.97 6.95 -10.74
N ASP A 21 15.63 5.92 -10.18
CA ASP A 21 16.58 6.09 -9.08
C ASP A 21 18.00 6.22 -9.64
N LYS A 22 18.45 7.48 -9.77
CA LYS A 22 19.80 7.79 -10.26
C LYS A 22 20.90 7.27 -9.33
N ALA A 23 20.65 7.14 -8.03
CA ALA A 23 21.66 6.68 -7.08
C ALA A 23 21.94 5.18 -7.24
N LEU A 24 20.90 4.41 -7.60
CA LEU A 24 21.00 2.97 -7.85
C LEU A 24 21.19 2.64 -9.34
N GLY A 25 20.99 3.62 -10.24
CA GLY A 25 21.06 3.41 -11.69
C GLY A 25 19.92 2.53 -12.22
N ILE A 26 18.77 2.54 -11.55
CA ILE A 26 17.60 1.70 -11.88
C ILE A 26 16.38 2.56 -12.24
N THR A 27 15.47 1.98 -13.01
CA THR A 27 14.14 2.52 -13.28
C THR A 27 13.12 1.46 -12.92
N PHE A 28 12.01 1.88 -12.31
CA PHE A 28 10.96 0.94 -11.89
C PHE A 28 9.55 1.49 -12.15
N PRO A 29 8.59 0.58 -12.42
CA PRO A 29 7.26 1.01 -12.81
C PRO A 29 6.42 1.37 -11.59
N MET A 30 5.58 2.38 -11.76
CA MET A 30 4.46 2.67 -10.89
C MET A 30 3.17 2.68 -11.71
N TRP A 31 2.17 1.95 -11.24
CA TRP A 31 0.83 2.02 -11.80
C TRP A 31 0.03 3.08 -11.05
N VAL A 32 -0.69 3.92 -11.79
CA VAL A 32 -1.50 4.98 -11.20
C VAL A 32 -2.96 4.78 -11.58
N MET A 33 -3.84 4.73 -10.59
CA MET A 33 -5.28 4.83 -10.77
C MET A 33 -5.77 6.17 -10.24
N TYR A 34 -6.64 6.86 -10.98
CA TYR A 34 -7.02 8.24 -10.67
C TYR A 34 -8.46 8.54 -11.09
N PRO A 35 -9.10 9.59 -10.54
CA PRO A 35 -10.45 9.96 -10.91
C PRO A 35 -10.49 10.51 -12.35
N THR A 36 -11.41 10.01 -13.17
CA THR A 36 -11.65 10.49 -14.54
C THR A 36 -13.15 10.58 -14.84
N GLY A 37 -13.51 11.41 -15.84
CA GLY A 37 -14.87 11.46 -16.41
C GLY A 37 -15.06 10.49 -17.59
N THR A 38 -13.98 9.88 -18.09
CA THR A 38 -14.01 8.95 -19.22
C THR A 38 -14.60 7.62 -18.81
N ALA A 39 -15.47 7.06 -19.64
CA ALA A 39 -16.07 5.75 -19.41
C ALA A 39 -14.99 4.65 -19.32
N GLU A 40 -15.20 3.73 -18.39
CA GLU A 40 -14.33 2.57 -18.24
C GLU A 40 -14.64 1.49 -19.26
N HIS A 41 -13.61 0.75 -19.64
CA HIS A 41 -13.70 -0.42 -20.50
C HIS A 41 -12.82 -1.54 -19.95
N ALA A 42 -13.08 -2.79 -20.34
CA ALA A 42 -12.27 -3.93 -19.95
C ALA A 42 -10.80 -3.73 -20.36
N VAL A 43 -9.91 -3.66 -19.36
CA VAL A 43 -8.46 -3.60 -19.52
C VAL A 43 -7.85 -4.87 -18.95
N GLN A 44 -6.90 -5.45 -19.70
CA GLN A 44 -6.12 -6.59 -19.26
C GLN A 44 -4.87 -6.14 -18.50
N LEU A 45 -4.78 -6.48 -17.21
CA LEU A 45 -3.63 -6.27 -16.34
C LEU A 45 -3.02 -7.62 -15.97
N GLY A 46 -2.08 -8.10 -16.78
CA GLY A 46 -1.56 -9.47 -16.63
C GLY A 46 -2.68 -10.50 -16.80
N SER A 47 -2.95 -11.30 -15.77
CA SER A 47 -4.04 -12.29 -15.76
C SER A 47 -5.39 -11.72 -15.31
N TYR A 48 -5.46 -10.44 -14.93
CA TYR A 48 -6.67 -9.80 -14.42
C TYR A 48 -7.39 -9.02 -15.53
N SER A 49 -8.71 -9.13 -15.57
CA SER A 49 -9.57 -8.24 -16.35
C SER A 49 -10.30 -7.31 -15.38
N ILE A 50 -10.24 -6.00 -15.65
CA ILE A 50 -10.85 -4.96 -14.81
C ILE A 50 -11.30 -3.79 -15.68
N GLU A 51 -12.44 -3.18 -15.37
CA GLU A 51 -12.96 -2.00 -16.06
C GLU A 51 -12.17 -0.75 -15.65
N LEU A 52 -11.45 -0.13 -16.59
CA LEU A 52 -10.67 1.09 -16.35
C LEU A 52 -10.66 1.97 -17.60
N ALA A 53 -10.49 3.27 -17.44
CA ALA A 53 -10.28 4.21 -18.53
C ALA A 53 -8.77 4.42 -18.76
N LYS A 54 -8.18 3.62 -19.65
CA LYS A 54 -6.73 3.65 -19.90
C LYS A 54 -6.29 4.98 -20.52
N ASP A 55 -5.24 5.56 -19.94
CA ASP A 55 -4.58 6.79 -20.36
C ASP A 55 -5.51 8.02 -20.47
N ALA A 56 -6.66 8.00 -19.80
CA ALA A 56 -7.66 9.07 -19.80
C ALA A 56 -7.20 10.34 -19.05
N GLU A 57 -7.80 11.49 -19.37
CA GLU A 57 -7.55 12.73 -18.63
C GLU A 57 -7.94 12.58 -17.15
N VAL A 58 -7.10 13.14 -16.27
CA VAL A 58 -7.40 13.23 -14.84
C VAL A 58 -8.49 14.27 -14.65
N LEU A 59 -9.44 14.05 -13.74
CA LEU A 59 -10.45 15.07 -13.41
C LEU A 59 -9.80 16.38 -12.97
N GLU A 60 -10.52 17.49 -13.20
CA GLU A 60 -10.15 18.79 -12.66
C GLU A 60 -10.30 18.83 -11.13
N GLY A 61 -9.40 19.56 -10.46
CA GLY A 61 -9.36 19.69 -9.01
C GLY A 61 -8.10 19.11 -8.37
N THR A 62 -8.09 19.11 -7.03
CA THR A 62 -7.01 18.56 -6.20
C THR A 62 -7.55 17.38 -5.41
N PHE A 63 -6.79 16.29 -5.36
CA PHE A 63 -7.20 15.01 -4.79
C PHE A 63 -6.18 14.54 -3.75
N PRO A 64 -6.62 13.86 -2.68
CA PRO A 64 -5.73 13.14 -1.79
C PRO A 64 -4.89 12.09 -2.55
N LEU A 65 -3.63 11.93 -2.14
CA LEU A 65 -2.71 10.95 -2.70
C LEU A 65 -2.63 9.73 -1.78
N VAL A 66 -2.78 8.53 -2.36
CA VAL A 66 -2.57 7.26 -1.66
C VAL A 66 -1.51 6.45 -2.37
N LEU A 67 -0.47 6.02 -1.66
CA LEU A 67 0.47 5.03 -2.18
C LEU A 67 0.18 3.65 -1.59
N ILE A 68 0.09 2.62 -2.42
CA ILE A 68 -0.06 1.23 -1.98
C ILE A 68 1.27 0.49 -2.13
N SER A 69 1.84 0.07 -1.01
CA SER A 69 3.05 -0.74 -0.95
C SER A 69 2.70 -2.21 -0.75
N HIS A 70 3.13 -3.05 -1.70
CA HIS A 70 2.78 -4.47 -1.74
C HIS A 70 3.59 -5.34 -0.76
N GLY A 71 3.15 -6.56 -0.46
CA GLY A 71 3.96 -7.51 0.32
C GLY A 71 5.26 -7.96 -0.36
N THR A 72 6.15 -8.66 0.36
CA THR A 72 7.34 -9.30 -0.23
C THR A 72 6.94 -10.27 -1.34
N GLY A 73 7.71 -10.35 -2.43
CA GLY A 73 7.40 -11.21 -3.58
C GLY A 73 6.04 -10.95 -4.28
N SER A 74 5.35 -9.86 -3.95
CA SER A 74 4.01 -9.55 -4.47
C SER A 74 4.07 -8.61 -5.68
N THR A 75 2.91 -8.08 -6.09
CA THR A 75 2.76 -7.18 -7.24
C THR A 75 1.75 -6.08 -6.93
N PRO A 76 1.91 -4.87 -7.52
CA PRO A 76 0.90 -3.80 -7.45
C PRO A 76 -0.55 -4.26 -7.71
N PHE A 77 -0.75 -5.15 -8.68
CA PHE A 77 -2.08 -5.59 -9.11
C PHE A 77 -2.82 -6.47 -8.09
N ALA A 78 -2.15 -6.92 -7.03
CA ALA A 78 -2.81 -7.60 -5.93
C ALA A 78 -3.78 -6.67 -5.17
N TYR A 79 -3.65 -5.34 -5.31
CA TYR A 79 -4.51 -4.33 -4.66
C TYR A 79 -5.40 -3.57 -5.64
N ARG A 80 -5.53 -4.06 -6.88
CA ARG A 80 -6.24 -3.39 -7.98
C ARG A 80 -7.68 -2.98 -7.64
N MET A 81 -8.41 -3.80 -6.88
CA MET A 81 -9.81 -3.48 -6.52
C MET A 81 -9.87 -2.33 -5.52
N LEU A 82 -8.96 -2.31 -4.55
CA LEU A 82 -8.85 -1.21 -3.59
C LEU A 82 -8.42 0.09 -4.29
N ALA A 83 -7.40 0.02 -5.16
CA ALA A 83 -6.95 1.17 -5.94
C ALA A 83 -8.04 1.73 -6.85
N GLN A 84 -8.78 0.87 -7.57
CA GLN A 84 -9.91 1.28 -8.41
C GLN A 84 -11.03 1.90 -7.56
N HIS A 85 -11.36 1.28 -6.42
CA HIS A 85 -12.37 1.81 -5.51
C HIS A 85 -12.00 3.22 -5.05
N LEU A 86 -10.77 3.43 -4.57
CA LEU A 86 -10.29 4.72 -4.13
C LEU A 86 -10.28 5.75 -5.28
N ALA A 87 -9.83 5.38 -6.47
CA ALA A 87 -9.89 6.27 -7.65
C ALA A 87 -11.33 6.75 -7.95
N ARG A 88 -12.31 5.83 -7.95
CA ARG A 88 -13.73 6.18 -8.10
C ARG A 88 -14.28 7.02 -6.95
N HIS A 89 -13.61 7.05 -5.79
CA HIS A 89 -13.98 7.84 -4.61
C HIS A 89 -13.21 9.16 -4.47
N GLY A 90 -12.43 9.54 -5.49
CA GLY A 90 -11.76 10.84 -5.55
C GLY A 90 -10.32 10.84 -5.03
N PHE A 91 -9.62 9.70 -5.05
CA PHE A 91 -8.21 9.61 -4.68
C PHE A 91 -7.33 9.40 -5.92
N ILE A 92 -6.14 10.01 -5.94
CA ILE A 92 -5.06 9.57 -6.84
C ILE A 92 -4.31 8.46 -6.11
N VAL A 93 -4.15 7.30 -6.76
CA VAL A 93 -3.57 6.10 -6.15
C VAL A 93 -2.35 5.64 -6.94
N GLY A 94 -1.16 5.73 -6.33
CA GLY A 94 0.08 5.17 -6.87
C GLY A 94 0.37 3.78 -6.31
N MET A 95 0.80 2.86 -7.16
CA MET A 95 1.17 1.50 -6.78
C MET A 95 2.56 1.18 -7.37
N PRO A 96 3.66 1.57 -6.70
CA PRO A 96 5.00 1.27 -7.16
C PRO A 96 5.29 -0.23 -7.09
N GLU A 97 5.97 -0.77 -8.10
CA GLU A 97 6.60 -2.10 -8.02
C GLU A 97 8.01 -1.93 -7.47
N HIS A 98 8.30 -2.51 -6.31
CA HIS A 98 9.61 -2.33 -5.68
C HIS A 98 10.68 -3.18 -6.39
N PRO A 99 11.77 -2.57 -6.90
CA PRO A 99 12.91 -3.28 -7.48
C PRO A 99 13.44 -4.39 -6.57
N TYR A 100 13.75 -5.55 -7.15
CA TYR A 100 14.36 -6.71 -6.49
C TYR A 100 13.56 -7.30 -5.30
N ASN A 101 12.36 -6.79 -5.01
CA ASN A 101 11.45 -7.35 -4.03
C ASN A 101 10.01 -7.35 -4.55
N ASN A 102 9.77 -8.01 -5.68
CA ASN A 102 8.47 -8.18 -6.33
C ASN A 102 8.31 -9.59 -6.91
N ARG A 103 7.15 -9.88 -7.51
CA ARG A 103 6.82 -11.20 -8.04
C ARG A 103 7.79 -11.76 -9.08
N ASN A 104 8.48 -10.90 -9.83
CA ASN A 104 9.35 -11.30 -10.94
C ASN A 104 10.81 -11.39 -10.49
N ASP A 105 11.19 -10.60 -9.48
CA ASP A 105 12.53 -10.59 -8.90
C ASP A 105 12.40 -10.29 -7.40
N ASN A 106 12.71 -11.30 -6.58
CA ASN A 106 12.67 -11.21 -5.12
C ASN A 106 14.07 -11.38 -4.50
N SER A 107 15.13 -11.09 -5.25
CA SER A 107 16.52 -11.31 -4.86
C SER A 107 16.99 -10.50 -3.65
N TRP A 108 16.30 -9.42 -3.28
CA TRP A 108 16.60 -8.64 -2.09
C TRP A 108 15.78 -9.06 -0.85
N GLU A 109 14.90 -10.05 -0.95
CA GLU A 109 14.18 -10.55 0.24
C GLU A 109 15.14 -10.90 1.39
N GLY A 110 14.81 -10.46 2.61
CA GLY A 110 15.62 -10.71 3.79
C GLY A 110 17.00 -10.02 3.78
N THR A 111 17.12 -8.87 3.12
CA THR A 111 18.38 -8.09 3.10
C THR A 111 18.19 -6.70 3.67
N VAL A 112 19.26 -6.15 4.26
CA VAL A 112 19.36 -4.73 4.64
C VAL A 112 19.02 -3.81 3.47
N GLN A 113 19.46 -4.14 2.25
CA GLN A 113 19.21 -3.35 1.05
C GLN A 113 17.70 -3.20 0.76
N ASN A 114 16.92 -4.25 0.98
CA ASN A 114 15.46 -4.19 0.81
C ASN A 114 14.83 -3.25 1.83
N LEU A 115 15.22 -3.43 3.10
CA LEU A 115 14.74 -2.61 4.21
C LEU A 115 15.04 -1.12 3.96
N THR A 116 16.26 -0.79 3.54
CA THR A 116 16.66 0.58 3.22
C THR A 116 15.88 1.16 2.02
N ASN A 117 15.74 0.41 0.94
CA ASN A 117 15.27 0.99 -0.33
C ASN A 117 13.76 1.04 -0.48
N ARG A 118 12.99 0.16 0.18
CA ARG A 118 11.52 0.20 0.04
C ARG A 118 10.88 1.52 0.51
N PRO A 119 11.24 2.10 1.67
CA PRO A 119 10.77 3.43 2.08
C PRO A 119 11.23 4.54 1.13
N ARG A 120 12.47 4.44 0.60
CA ARG A 120 12.99 5.37 -0.41
C ARG A 120 12.15 5.35 -1.69
N HIS A 121 11.75 4.18 -2.18
CA HIS A 121 10.88 4.06 -3.36
C HIS A 121 9.53 4.77 -3.16
N ILE A 122 8.97 4.76 -1.94
CA ILE A 122 7.76 5.52 -1.59
C ILE A 122 8.03 7.01 -1.69
N ARG A 123 9.11 7.51 -1.09
CA ARG A 123 9.47 8.94 -1.17
C ARG A 123 9.63 9.42 -2.60
N MET A 124 10.33 8.64 -3.42
CA MET A 124 10.49 8.94 -4.84
C MET A 124 9.18 8.94 -5.61
N ALA A 125 8.25 8.04 -5.27
CA ALA A 125 6.91 8.04 -5.86
C ALA A 125 6.13 9.30 -5.46
N ILE A 126 6.22 9.74 -4.20
CA ILE A 126 5.62 10.99 -3.75
C ILE A 126 6.23 12.18 -4.53
N ASP A 127 7.57 12.28 -4.60
CA ASP A 127 8.27 13.32 -5.37
C ASP A 127 7.79 13.36 -6.83
N TRP A 128 7.71 12.19 -7.46
CA TRP A 128 7.23 12.07 -8.84
C TRP A 128 5.83 12.67 -9.02
N PHE A 129 4.90 12.45 -8.10
CA PHE A 129 3.54 13.02 -8.20
C PHE A 129 3.51 14.56 -8.10
N PHE A 130 4.42 15.16 -7.32
CA PHE A 130 4.49 16.61 -7.17
C PHE A 130 5.29 17.30 -8.29
N GLU A 131 6.12 16.56 -9.03
CA GLU A 131 6.94 17.09 -10.12
C GLU A 131 6.38 16.79 -11.52
N ASN A 132 5.57 15.74 -11.68
CA ASN A 132 5.07 15.30 -12.97
C ASN A 132 4.00 16.24 -13.55
N GLU A 133 4.15 16.72 -14.78
CA GLU A 133 3.21 17.67 -15.41
C GLU A 133 1.73 17.25 -15.42
N ARG A 134 1.44 15.93 -15.50
CA ARG A 134 0.06 15.42 -15.53
C ARG A 134 -0.62 15.45 -14.16
N PHE A 135 0.15 15.32 -13.08
CA PHE A 135 -0.38 15.17 -11.72
C PHE A 135 0.01 16.33 -10.77
N ALA A 136 1.05 17.08 -11.11
CA ALA A 136 1.45 18.29 -10.41
C ALA A 136 0.28 19.28 -10.41
N GLY A 137 -0.07 19.79 -9.23
CA GLY A 137 -1.25 20.64 -9.03
C GLY A 137 -2.58 19.89 -8.86
N LYS A 138 -2.62 18.59 -9.15
CA LYS A 138 -3.80 17.71 -8.93
C LYS A 138 -3.71 16.91 -7.63
N VAL A 139 -2.54 16.82 -7.01
CA VAL A 139 -2.34 16.14 -5.71
C VAL A 139 -2.32 17.13 -4.55
N ASN A 140 -2.99 16.79 -3.44
CA ASN A 140 -2.99 17.61 -2.22
C ASN A 140 -1.69 17.36 -1.42
N PRO A 141 -0.83 18.37 -1.21
CA PRO A 141 0.42 18.20 -0.46
C PRO A 141 0.23 17.85 1.03
N ASN A 142 -0.94 18.13 1.59
CA ASN A 142 -1.26 17.89 3.00
C ASN A 142 -2.15 16.66 3.20
N ASP A 143 -2.26 15.79 2.21
CA ASP A 143 -3.12 14.61 2.26
C ASP A 143 -2.51 13.46 1.47
N VAL A 144 -1.36 12.99 1.97
CA VAL A 144 -0.65 11.83 1.45
C VAL A 144 -0.76 10.70 2.47
N SER A 145 -1.26 9.55 2.02
CA SER A 145 -1.43 8.37 2.86
C SER A 145 -0.73 7.15 2.27
N ILE A 146 -0.28 6.22 3.10
CA ILE A 146 0.30 4.95 2.65
C ILE A 146 -0.57 3.79 3.11
N ILE A 147 -0.92 2.91 2.17
CA ILE A 147 -1.48 1.60 2.46
C ILE A 147 -0.37 0.57 2.31
N GLY A 148 -0.05 -0.15 3.39
CA GLY A 148 1.00 -1.16 3.40
C GLY A 148 0.46 -2.53 3.79
N HIS A 149 0.71 -3.55 2.97
CA HIS A 149 0.40 -4.94 3.32
C HIS A 149 1.66 -5.75 3.59
N SER A 150 1.70 -6.53 4.68
CA SER A 150 2.87 -7.36 5.03
C SER A 150 4.15 -6.50 5.11
N LEU A 151 5.19 -6.80 4.33
CA LEU A 151 6.39 -5.95 4.20
C LEU A 151 6.11 -4.52 3.70
N GLY A 152 4.98 -4.30 3.02
CA GLY A 152 4.48 -2.95 2.74
C GLY A 152 4.09 -2.18 4.01
N GLY A 153 3.68 -2.87 5.08
CA GLY A 153 3.45 -2.27 6.40
C GLY A 153 4.74 -1.78 7.06
N TYR A 154 5.82 -2.58 6.97
CA TYR A 154 7.17 -2.13 7.33
C TYR A 154 7.55 -0.87 6.55
N THR A 155 7.35 -0.91 5.23
CA THR A 155 7.69 0.18 4.32
C THR A 155 6.97 1.47 4.71
N ALA A 156 5.68 1.37 5.03
CA ALA A 156 4.83 2.48 5.44
C ALA A 156 5.29 3.09 6.79
N LEU A 157 5.56 2.25 7.80
CA LEU A 157 6.03 2.69 9.11
C LEU A 157 7.39 3.39 9.01
N ALA A 158 8.34 2.79 8.31
CA ALA A 158 9.68 3.36 8.15
C ALA A 158 9.65 4.70 7.38
N ALA A 159 8.85 4.80 6.32
CA ALA A 159 8.68 6.05 5.58
C ALA A 159 8.05 7.16 6.45
N ALA A 160 7.24 6.80 7.45
CA ALA A 160 6.60 7.72 8.38
C ALA A 160 7.43 8.06 9.64
N GLY A 161 8.70 7.63 9.71
CA GLY A 161 9.59 7.92 10.84
C GLY A 161 9.87 6.75 11.76
N GLY A 162 9.39 5.54 11.44
CA GLY A 162 9.84 4.34 12.13
C GLY A 162 11.34 4.13 11.91
N GLU A 163 12.04 3.73 12.98
CA GLU A 163 13.49 3.50 13.01
C GLU A 163 13.77 2.00 13.11
N PRO A 164 13.98 1.31 11.97
CA PRO A 164 14.13 -0.13 11.98
C PRO A 164 15.55 -0.57 12.28
N THR A 165 15.67 -1.76 12.88
CA THR A 165 16.93 -2.48 13.04
C THR A 165 16.84 -3.82 12.34
N SER A 166 17.77 -4.13 11.43
CA SER A 166 17.86 -5.43 10.77
C SER A 166 18.24 -6.55 11.74
N PHE A 167 17.91 -7.77 11.36
CA PHE A 167 18.39 -8.97 12.02
C PHE A 167 19.80 -9.35 11.56
N PRO A 168 20.52 -10.13 12.39
CA PRO A 168 21.84 -10.67 12.05
C PRO A 168 21.92 -11.33 10.66
N HIS A 169 20.90 -12.12 10.30
CA HIS A 169 20.89 -12.89 9.05
C HIS A 169 20.62 -12.03 7.80
N GLU A 170 20.23 -10.77 7.97
CA GLU A 170 19.95 -9.84 6.86
C GLU A 170 21.16 -8.95 6.51
N SER A 171 22.20 -8.97 7.37
CA SER A 171 23.44 -8.20 7.23
C SER A 171 24.60 -9.11 6.83
N SER A 172 25.50 -8.61 5.97
CA SER A 172 26.66 -9.39 5.48
C SER A 172 27.70 -9.74 6.56
N ASP A 173 27.73 -8.99 7.66
CA ASP A 173 28.62 -9.21 8.82
C ASP A 173 27.96 -10.00 9.96
N GLY A 174 26.72 -10.46 9.77
CA GLY A 174 26.02 -11.24 10.78
C GLY A 174 25.61 -10.43 12.01
N GLN A 175 25.56 -9.10 11.94
CA GLN A 175 25.17 -8.23 13.06
C GLN A 175 23.86 -7.47 12.80
N PRO A 176 23.04 -7.22 13.83
CA PRO A 176 21.93 -6.28 13.71
C PRO A 176 22.44 -4.89 13.33
N ARG A 177 21.74 -4.20 12.43
CA ARG A 177 22.11 -2.84 12.01
C ARG A 177 20.92 -1.92 12.06
N HIS A 178 21.09 -0.75 12.66
CA HIS A 178 20.13 0.33 12.47
C HIS A 178 20.08 0.69 10.98
N ILE A 179 18.87 0.79 10.44
CA ILE A 179 18.63 1.08 9.04
C ILE A 179 18.30 2.56 8.92
N GLU A 180 19.21 3.33 8.36
CA GLU A 180 18.98 4.75 8.12
C GLU A 180 17.87 4.91 7.06
N VAL A 181 16.71 5.35 7.51
CA VAL A 181 15.57 5.69 6.66
C VAL A 181 15.27 7.16 6.84
N ILE A 182 15.25 7.91 5.75
CA ILE A 182 14.83 9.31 5.76
C ILE A 182 13.30 9.31 5.74
N PRO A 183 12.61 9.85 6.75
CA PRO A 183 11.16 9.95 6.76
C PRO A 183 10.64 11.00 5.78
N ASP A 184 9.35 10.92 5.46
CA ASP A 184 8.67 11.89 4.61
C ASP A 184 7.54 12.58 5.35
N SER A 185 7.73 13.86 5.66
CA SER A 185 6.76 14.66 6.43
C SER A 185 5.45 14.92 5.68
N ARG A 186 5.37 14.64 4.36
CA ARG A 186 4.12 14.73 3.61
C ARG A 186 3.16 13.61 3.98
N ILE A 187 3.64 12.48 4.50
CA ILE A 187 2.79 11.35 4.91
C ILE A 187 1.98 11.75 6.15
N GLN A 188 0.65 11.80 6.01
CA GLN A 188 -0.29 12.21 7.05
C GLN A 188 -1.06 11.06 7.68
N SER A 189 -1.15 9.89 7.04
CA SER A 189 -1.80 8.72 7.65
C SER A 189 -1.32 7.40 7.07
N LEU A 190 -1.48 6.31 7.84
CA LEU A 190 -1.17 4.95 7.41
C LEU A 190 -2.40 4.05 7.47
N VAL A 191 -2.50 3.14 6.51
CA VAL A 191 -3.37 1.97 6.56
C VAL A 191 -2.50 0.72 6.51
N LEU A 192 -2.52 -0.08 7.56
CA LEU A 192 -1.65 -1.23 7.75
C LEU A 192 -2.47 -2.52 7.69
N LEU A 193 -2.21 -3.37 6.69
CA LEU A 193 -2.93 -4.62 6.45
C LEU A 193 -1.98 -5.79 6.75
N ALA A 194 -2.24 -6.56 7.79
CA ALA A 194 -1.37 -7.65 8.26
C ALA A 194 0.13 -7.25 8.28
N PRO A 195 0.51 -6.14 8.94
CA PRO A 195 1.82 -5.53 8.76
C PRO A 195 2.98 -6.37 9.29
N ALA A 196 4.11 -6.37 8.58
CA ALA A 196 5.38 -6.86 9.09
C ALA A 196 6.07 -5.75 9.91
N SER A 197 6.35 -5.97 11.20
CA SER A 197 6.82 -4.92 12.13
C SER A 197 7.97 -5.37 13.03
N VAL A 198 8.49 -6.58 12.83
CA VAL A 198 9.54 -7.19 13.66
C VAL A 198 10.86 -6.41 13.71
N TRP A 199 11.10 -5.48 12.78
CA TRP A 199 12.26 -4.61 12.77
C TRP A 199 12.15 -3.40 13.72
N PHE A 200 10.99 -3.17 14.33
CA PHE A 200 10.72 -2.04 15.21
C PHE A 200 10.58 -2.46 16.68
N GLN A 201 11.43 -3.39 17.13
CA GLN A 201 11.34 -3.96 18.47
C GLN A 201 11.99 -3.12 19.58
N SER A 202 12.84 -2.14 19.25
CA SER A 202 13.37 -1.22 20.26
C SER A 202 12.25 -0.30 20.76
N GLU A 203 12.30 0.07 22.04
CA GLU A 203 11.26 0.86 22.71
C GLU A 203 10.97 2.19 21.99
N GLU A 204 11.99 2.80 21.40
CA GLU A 204 11.88 4.08 20.72
C GLU A 204 11.62 3.97 19.20
N ALA A 205 11.59 2.74 18.65
CA ALA A 205 11.56 2.51 17.19
C ALA A 205 10.38 3.16 16.46
N LEU A 206 9.24 3.34 17.13
CA LEU A 206 8.02 3.88 16.52
C LEU A 206 7.58 5.20 17.15
N ARG A 207 8.39 5.80 18.03
CA ARG A 207 8.05 7.04 18.73
C ARG A 207 7.80 8.21 17.78
N MET A 208 8.53 8.25 16.67
CA MET A 208 8.40 9.30 15.66
C MET A 208 7.22 9.07 14.70
N VAL A 209 6.59 7.90 14.73
CA VAL A 209 5.36 7.63 13.97
C VAL A 209 4.17 8.19 14.76
N ASP A 210 3.93 9.50 14.61
CA ASP A 210 2.91 10.25 15.35
C ASP A 210 1.74 10.72 14.45
N ILE A 211 1.31 9.85 13.55
CA ILE A 211 0.21 10.10 12.59
C ILE A 211 -0.93 9.09 12.79
N PRO A 212 -2.17 9.41 12.35
CA PRO A 212 -3.28 8.45 12.36
C PRO A 212 -2.95 7.14 11.63
N ILE A 213 -3.33 6.01 12.25
CA ILE A 213 -3.14 4.66 11.72
C ILE A 213 -4.47 3.91 11.76
N LEU A 214 -4.91 3.37 10.61
CA LEU A 214 -5.88 2.27 10.56
C LEU A 214 -5.10 0.96 10.40
N MET A 215 -5.26 0.02 11.33
CA MET A 215 -4.55 -1.25 11.31
C MET A 215 -5.51 -2.43 11.40
N LEU A 216 -5.32 -3.39 10.51
CA LEU A 216 -6.07 -4.64 10.49
C LEU A 216 -5.07 -5.80 10.46
N ASP A 217 -5.11 -6.69 11.45
CA ASP A 217 -4.44 -7.99 11.36
C ASP A 217 -5.44 -9.11 11.03
N ALA A 218 -4.93 -10.29 10.69
CA ALA A 218 -5.73 -11.45 10.33
C ALA A 218 -5.62 -12.53 11.41
N GLU A 219 -6.76 -13.05 11.88
CA GLU A 219 -6.81 -14.01 12.99
C GLU A 219 -6.05 -15.31 12.70
N LYS A 220 -6.05 -15.77 11.44
CA LYS A 220 -5.41 -17.02 11.00
C LYS A 220 -4.11 -16.74 10.22
N ASP A 221 -3.45 -15.61 10.49
CA ASP A 221 -2.21 -15.23 9.82
C ASP A 221 -0.98 -15.93 10.43
N PRO A 222 -0.29 -16.82 9.69
CA PRO A 222 0.92 -17.47 10.18
C PRO A 222 2.20 -16.66 9.88
N TYR A 223 2.14 -15.60 9.07
CA TYR A 223 3.30 -14.85 8.59
C TYR A 223 3.51 -13.57 9.39
N THR A 224 2.42 -12.86 9.71
CA THR A 224 2.44 -11.69 10.59
C THR A 224 1.41 -11.86 11.71
N PRO A 225 1.65 -12.80 12.66
CA PRO A 225 0.73 -13.05 13.75
C PRO A 225 0.51 -11.81 14.61
N ALA A 226 -0.52 -11.84 15.47
CA ALA A 226 -0.99 -10.68 16.24
C ALA A 226 0.12 -9.86 16.93
N PHE A 227 1.22 -10.49 17.38
CA PHE A 227 2.33 -9.77 18.02
C PHE A 227 2.91 -8.66 17.14
N HIS A 228 2.81 -8.75 15.82
CA HIS A 228 3.16 -7.68 14.90
C HIS A 228 2.34 -6.41 15.13
N ALA A 229 1.02 -6.56 15.28
CA ALA A 229 0.13 -5.46 15.63
C ALA A 229 0.44 -4.93 17.04
N GLN A 230 0.80 -5.81 17.99
CA GLN A 230 1.21 -5.37 19.33
C GLN A 230 2.50 -4.54 19.32
N ILE A 231 3.50 -4.87 18.49
CA ILE A 231 4.71 -4.03 18.33
C ILE A 231 4.31 -2.60 17.96
N ILE A 232 3.38 -2.44 17.01
CA ILE A 232 2.95 -1.13 16.53
C ILE A 232 2.17 -0.39 17.62
N VAL A 233 1.13 -1.03 18.17
CA VAL A 233 0.23 -0.43 19.17
C VAL A 233 0.97 -0.03 20.45
N ASN A 234 2.02 -0.76 20.83
CA ASN A 234 2.81 -0.45 22.02
C ASN A 234 3.99 0.49 21.74
N GLY A 235 4.48 0.56 20.50
CA GLY A 235 5.65 1.35 20.13
C GLY A 235 5.36 2.79 19.72
N VAL A 236 4.16 3.09 19.20
CA VAL A 236 3.80 4.46 18.82
C VAL A 236 3.69 5.39 20.03
N ALA A 237 3.95 6.68 19.83
CA ALA A 237 3.88 7.67 20.90
C ALA A 237 2.44 7.87 21.45
N ASP A 238 1.45 7.92 20.56
CA ASP A 238 0.04 8.06 20.93
C ASP A 238 -0.82 6.92 20.37
N ARG A 239 -1.11 5.95 21.23
CA ARG A 239 -1.99 4.81 20.91
C ARG A 239 -3.39 5.23 20.48
N ASN A 240 -3.90 6.41 20.87
CA ASN A 240 -5.24 6.86 20.49
C ASN A 240 -5.34 7.21 19.00
N LYS A 241 -4.20 7.43 18.33
CA LYS A 241 -4.14 7.61 16.87
C LYS A 241 -4.26 6.29 16.11
N VAL A 242 -4.25 5.14 16.79
CA VAL A 242 -4.32 3.81 16.18
C VAL A 242 -5.73 3.21 16.30
N GLN A 243 -6.44 3.15 15.17
CA GLN A 243 -7.66 2.36 15.01
C GLN A 243 -7.26 0.93 14.64
N TYR A 244 -7.39 -0.01 15.56
CA TYR A 244 -6.96 -1.39 15.37
C TYR A 244 -8.11 -2.39 15.57
N ARG A 245 -8.23 -3.36 14.66
CA ARG A 245 -9.09 -4.54 14.83
C ARG A 245 -8.51 -5.79 14.17
N THR A 246 -8.87 -6.95 14.70
CA THR A 246 -8.58 -8.25 14.09
C THR A 246 -9.71 -8.70 13.16
N VAL A 247 -9.36 -9.06 11.94
CA VAL A 247 -10.29 -9.65 10.98
C VAL A 247 -10.46 -11.13 11.29
N GLN A 248 -11.64 -11.48 11.82
CA GLN A 248 -11.98 -12.85 12.20
C GLN A 248 -11.92 -13.79 10.97
N ASN A 249 -11.37 -14.98 11.17
CA ASN A 249 -11.18 -16.02 10.16
C ASN A 249 -10.41 -15.61 8.88
N ALA A 250 -9.80 -14.41 8.84
CA ALA A 250 -8.96 -14.00 7.72
C ALA A 250 -7.58 -14.65 7.82
N GLY A 251 -6.97 -14.93 6.67
CA GLY A 251 -5.56 -15.27 6.55
C GLY A 251 -4.74 -14.08 6.03
N HIS A 252 -3.41 -14.26 5.97
CA HIS A 252 -2.48 -13.22 5.52
C HIS A 252 -2.82 -12.61 4.16
N PHE A 253 -3.25 -13.46 3.22
CA PHE A 253 -3.54 -13.08 1.84
C PHE A 253 -5.00 -12.66 1.61
N SER A 254 -5.85 -12.71 2.64
CA SER A 254 -7.25 -12.30 2.54
C SER A 254 -7.42 -10.81 2.24
N PHE A 255 -6.38 -10.00 2.45
CA PHE A 255 -6.32 -8.59 2.07
C PHE A 255 -5.97 -8.34 0.60
N LEU A 256 -5.62 -9.37 -0.16
CA LEU A 256 -5.34 -9.27 -1.59
C LEU A 256 -6.63 -9.42 -2.39
N SER A 257 -6.82 -8.57 -3.39
CA SER A 257 -7.98 -8.56 -4.28
C SER A 257 -8.31 -9.98 -4.76
N PRO A 258 -9.57 -10.42 -4.71
CA PRO A 258 -10.02 -11.74 -5.18
C PRO A 258 -9.37 -12.17 -6.48
N PHE A 259 -8.89 -13.40 -6.56
CA PHE A 259 -8.23 -13.91 -7.75
C PHE A 259 -9.24 -14.46 -8.76
N PRO A 260 -9.00 -14.34 -10.08
CA PRO A 260 -9.84 -14.98 -11.07
C PRO A 260 -9.78 -16.50 -10.90
N PRO A 261 -10.84 -17.25 -11.28
CA PRO A 261 -10.87 -18.71 -11.13
C PRO A 261 -9.66 -19.42 -11.76
N SER A 262 -9.14 -18.89 -12.88
CA SER A 262 -7.95 -19.42 -13.57
C SER A 262 -6.65 -19.35 -12.76
N MET A 263 -6.60 -18.54 -11.72
CA MET A 263 -5.46 -18.42 -10.81
C MET A 263 -5.71 -19.11 -9.46
N SER A 264 -6.92 -19.62 -9.20
CA SER A 264 -7.21 -20.29 -7.93
C SER A 264 -6.59 -21.70 -7.93
N SER A 265 -5.61 -21.91 -7.07
CA SER A 265 -4.92 -23.19 -6.92
C SER A 265 -4.39 -23.37 -5.49
N PRO A 266 -4.49 -24.56 -4.89
CA PRO A 266 -3.85 -24.86 -3.60
C PRO A 266 -2.33 -24.62 -3.58
N SER A 267 -1.66 -24.75 -4.73
CA SER A 267 -0.22 -24.44 -4.86
C SER A 267 0.09 -22.95 -4.90
N PHE A 268 -0.92 -22.11 -5.12
CA PHE A 268 -0.80 -20.66 -5.12
C PHE A 268 -1.49 -20.10 -3.87
N LEU A 269 -0.78 -20.15 -2.74
CA LEU A 269 -1.26 -19.75 -1.42
C LEU A 269 -1.99 -18.38 -1.38
N PRO A 270 -1.56 -17.34 -2.13
CA PRO A 270 -2.30 -16.07 -2.16
C PRO A 270 -3.77 -16.19 -2.60
N SER A 271 -4.10 -17.19 -3.43
CA SER A 271 -5.47 -17.46 -3.88
C SER A 271 -6.33 -18.23 -2.88
N GLN A 272 -5.76 -18.62 -1.74
CA GLN A 272 -6.43 -19.43 -0.72
C GLN A 272 -6.82 -18.57 0.48
N ASP A 273 -7.97 -18.86 1.07
CA ASP A 273 -8.43 -18.30 2.34
C ASP A 273 -8.73 -19.43 3.34
N PRO A 274 -8.77 -19.13 4.65
CA PRO A 274 -9.32 -20.07 5.62
C PRO A 274 -10.73 -20.53 5.24
N PRO A 275 -11.11 -21.80 5.53
CA PRO A 275 -12.44 -22.31 5.21
C PRO A 275 -13.56 -21.40 5.74
N GLY A 276 -14.52 -21.08 4.86
CA GLY A 276 -15.68 -20.25 5.20
C GLY A 276 -15.43 -18.73 5.17
N PHE A 277 -14.23 -18.27 4.85
CA PHE A 277 -13.96 -16.83 4.68
C PHE A 277 -14.46 -16.33 3.32
N ASP A 278 -15.31 -15.29 3.31
CA ASP A 278 -15.78 -14.64 2.09
C ASP A 278 -14.92 -13.42 1.74
N ARG A 279 -13.88 -13.65 0.94
CA ARG A 279 -12.97 -12.60 0.47
C ARG A 279 -13.69 -11.50 -0.33
N ILE A 280 -14.70 -11.84 -1.13
CA ILE A 280 -15.39 -10.86 -1.97
C ILE A 280 -16.17 -9.89 -1.10
N GLN A 281 -16.93 -10.42 -0.13
CA GLN A 281 -17.67 -9.60 0.82
C GLN A 281 -16.72 -8.78 1.71
N PHE A 282 -15.67 -9.41 2.24
CA PHE A 282 -14.66 -8.72 3.02
C PHE A 282 -14.05 -7.52 2.28
N HIS A 283 -13.71 -7.67 1.00
CA HIS A 283 -13.15 -6.56 0.23
C HIS A 283 -14.11 -5.38 0.02
N LYS A 284 -15.43 -5.60 -0.03
CA LYS A 284 -16.40 -4.50 -0.07
C LYS A 284 -16.36 -3.68 1.21
N GLU A 285 -16.32 -4.36 2.36
CA GLU A 285 -16.26 -3.75 3.68
C GLU A 285 -14.92 -3.05 3.90
N LEU A 286 -13.81 -3.71 3.56
CA LEU A 286 -12.45 -3.17 3.65
C LEU A 286 -12.32 -1.87 2.83
N CYS A 287 -12.81 -1.86 1.59
CA CYS A 287 -12.74 -0.67 0.75
C CYS A 287 -13.53 0.50 1.35
N ALA A 288 -14.73 0.24 1.89
CA ALA A 288 -15.55 1.26 2.52
C ALA A 288 -14.91 1.81 3.81
N GLU A 289 -14.36 0.93 4.65
CA GLU A 289 -13.67 1.30 5.90
C GLU A 289 -12.43 2.14 5.62
N ILE A 290 -11.56 1.71 4.69
CA ILE A 290 -10.37 2.46 4.29
C ILE A 290 -10.76 3.83 3.72
N THR A 291 -11.75 3.89 2.83
CA THR A 291 -12.24 5.17 2.27
C THR A 291 -12.77 6.09 3.37
N SER A 292 -13.50 5.54 4.35
CA SER A 292 -14.01 6.32 5.48
C SER A 292 -12.90 6.84 6.38
N PHE A 293 -11.83 6.08 6.58
CA PHE A 293 -10.66 6.51 7.34
C PHE A 293 -9.90 7.63 6.62
N LEU A 294 -9.65 7.47 5.32
CA LEU A 294 -8.87 8.41 4.50
C LEU A 294 -9.57 9.74 4.20
N LYS A 295 -10.89 9.85 4.44
CA LYS A 295 -11.67 11.08 4.21
C LYS A 295 -11.84 11.95 5.47
N ARG A 296 -11.24 11.58 6.59
CA ARG A 296 -11.44 12.27 7.87
C ARG A 296 -10.60 13.53 8.00
#